data_AF-A0A7L8UCI8-F1
#
_entry.id   AF-A0A7L8UCI8-F1
#
_cell.length_a   1.000
_cell.length_b   1.000
_cell.length_c   1.000
_cell.angle_alpha   90.00
_cell.angle_beta   90.00
_cell.angle_gamma   90.00
#
_symmetry.space_group_name_H-M   'P 1'
#
loop_
_entity.id
_entity.type
_entity.pdbx_description
1 polymer ?
#
loop_
_entity_poly.entity_id
_entity_poly.type
_entity_poly.pdbx_seq_one_letter_code
_entity_poly.pdbx_strand_id
1 'polypeptide(L)'
;MKKYASLLLFALLLNGCDDGDLTVDTIDFDEVTSTSCDPLTNTLIYKLKPQESLLLNMPAGMIIDEPTPDNDPLIYTIDNDKYRVVYRAYDGTVAKENICGAIPPKTPNVTEEWVALQGGKIEITTDAVYKSPAPTDGHTEIIGYNHNIIFKNITFQKPAGPQVEEEYIFGDYLTNVTPVVVSFLEPDNAKYCKDFDNKKVYNNNTSNSLVIENFDATNLFKSEATPVGQPRKGLINSTATTNNLYYRTYTTNLPTPTTNYYCQEKTPTSPIVKDTWVGQAGVTNVSGIIEVTTTNVLKVYTHKVVLKNVTLQKGNSTFKLATEFLLGNVTVVEP
;
A
#
# COMPACT_ATOMS: atom_id res chain seq x y z
N MET A 1 77.51 -6.80 -31.78
CA MET A 1 76.20 -6.13 -31.99
C MET A 1 75.05 -7.11 -32.25
N LYS A 2 75.21 -8.18 -33.06
CA LYS A 2 74.13 -9.17 -33.32
C LYS A 2 73.58 -9.89 -32.07
N LYS A 3 74.41 -10.15 -31.05
CA LYS A 3 74.00 -10.84 -29.81
C LYS A 3 73.13 -9.99 -28.88
N TYR A 4 73.29 -8.66 -28.92
CA TYR A 4 72.49 -7.73 -28.12
C TYR A 4 71.15 -7.40 -28.78
N ALA A 5 71.07 -7.47 -30.12
CA ALA A 5 69.83 -7.32 -30.86
C ALA A 5 68.83 -8.43 -30.55
N SER A 6 69.28 -9.69 -30.43
CA SER A 6 68.40 -10.80 -30.02
C SER A 6 67.91 -10.66 -28.58
N LEU A 7 68.71 -10.11 -27.67
CA LEU A 7 68.29 -9.86 -26.28
C LEU A 7 67.23 -8.75 -26.21
N LEU A 8 67.39 -7.69 -27.02
CA LEU A 8 66.42 -6.60 -27.11
C LEU A 8 65.09 -7.09 -27.71
N LEU A 9 65.15 -7.97 -28.72
CA LEU A 9 63.98 -8.56 -29.34
C LEU A 9 63.24 -9.51 -28.38
N PHE A 10 63.98 -10.24 -27.52
CA PHE A 10 63.39 -11.09 -26.48
C PHE A 10 62.76 -10.27 -25.34
N ALA A 11 63.34 -9.12 -24.99
CA ALA A 11 62.77 -8.20 -23.99
C ALA A 11 61.47 -7.52 -24.49
N LEU A 12 61.36 -7.24 -25.79
CA LEU A 12 60.14 -6.72 -26.41
C LEU A 12 58.99 -7.75 -26.45
N LEU A 13 59.31 -9.05 -26.51
CA LEU A 13 58.32 -10.14 -26.48
C LEU A 13 57.81 -10.47 -25.06
N LEU A 14 58.50 -10.02 -24.01
CA LEU A 14 58.12 -10.26 -22.61
C LEU A 14 57.27 -9.14 -21.99
N ASN A 15 57.00 -8.05 -22.71
CA ASN A 15 56.08 -6.97 -22.29
C ASN A 15 54.66 -7.14 -22.85
N GLY A 16 54.33 -8.34 -23.37
CA GLY A 16 53.03 -8.68 -23.93
C GLY A 16 52.05 -9.32 -22.94
N CYS A 17 52.23 -9.11 -21.63
CA CYS A 17 51.09 -9.23 -20.70
C CYS A 17 50.22 -7.98 -20.93
N ASP A 18 49.47 -8.02 -22.04
CA ASP A 18 48.19 -7.34 -22.17
C ASP A 18 47.32 -7.96 -21.07
N ASP A 19 47.40 -7.37 -19.88
CA ASP A 19 46.51 -7.66 -18.77
C ASP A 19 45.16 -7.15 -19.23
N GLY A 20 44.50 -7.99 -20.04
CA GLY A 20 43.28 -7.67 -20.74
C GLY A 20 42.36 -7.03 -19.74
N ASP A 21 42.01 -5.77 -20.03
CA ASP A 21 41.16 -4.92 -19.23
C ASP A 21 39.95 -5.74 -18.76
N LEU A 22 40.06 -6.31 -17.57
CA LEU A 22 38.98 -7.04 -16.91
C LEU A 22 38.05 -5.95 -16.40
N THR A 23 37.34 -5.31 -17.32
CA THR A 23 36.12 -4.61 -16.98
C THR A 23 35.21 -5.69 -16.42
N VAL A 24 35.06 -5.73 -15.11
CA VAL A 24 33.99 -6.50 -14.49
C VAL A 24 32.72 -5.90 -15.06
N ASP A 25 32.07 -6.59 -16.00
CA ASP A 25 30.80 -6.14 -16.56
C ASP A 25 29.75 -6.21 -15.44
N THR A 26 29.62 -5.13 -14.66
CA THR A 26 28.66 -5.07 -13.55
C THR A 26 27.28 -4.73 -14.10
N ILE A 27 26.25 -5.44 -13.62
CA ILE A 27 24.87 -5.01 -13.86
C ILE A 27 24.67 -3.75 -13.01
N ASP A 28 24.48 -2.60 -13.63
CA ASP A 28 24.17 -1.36 -12.91
C ASP A 28 22.83 -0.83 -13.43
N PHE A 29 21.86 -0.58 -12.55
CA PHE A 29 20.56 0.01 -12.87
C PHE A 29 20.07 0.95 -11.76
N ASP A 30 20.99 1.49 -10.96
CA ASP A 30 20.66 2.22 -9.72
C ASP A 30 19.78 3.45 -10.00
N GLU A 31 20.11 4.21 -11.05
CA GLU A 31 19.40 5.43 -11.47
C GLU A 31 18.23 5.18 -12.45
N VAL A 32 17.84 3.92 -12.65
CA VAL A 32 16.78 3.55 -13.60
C VAL A 32 15.50 3.22 -12.84
N THR A 33 14.39 3.84 -13.22
CA THR A 33 13.08 3.55 -12.62
C THR A 33 12.55 2.20 -13.10
N SER A 34 12.00 1.40 -12.19
CA SER A 34 11.32 0.16 -12.57
C SER A 34 9.88 0.43 -13.03
N THR A 35 9.36 -0.44 -13.89
CA THR A 35 7.99 -0.40 -14.40
C THR A 35 7.49 -1.82 -14.69
N SER A 36 6.18 -2.03 -14.83
CA SER A 36 5.60 -3.31 -15.21
C SER A 36 5.13 -3.32 -16.67
N CYS A 37 5.15 -4.49 -17.29
CA CYS A 37 4.45 -4.72 -18.56
C CYS A 37 2.93 -4.59 -18.40
N ASP A 38 2.41 -5.07 -17.27
CA ASP A 38 0.99 -5.00 -16.90
C ASP A 38 0.88 -4.61 -15.41
N PRO A 39 0.51 -3.37 -15.09
CA PRO A 39 0.34 -2.90 -13.71
C PRO A 39 -0.75 -3.62 -12.91
N LEU A 40 -1.68 -4.34 -13.57
CA LEU A 40 -2.74 -5.08 -12.86
C LEU A 40 -2.24 -6.42 -12.31
N THR A 41 -1.31 -7.07 -13.01
CA THR A 41 -0.81 -8.39 -12.64
C THR A 41 0.60 -8.35 -12.06
N ASN A 42 1.41 -7.34 -12.42
CA ASN A 42 2.81 -7.19 -11.99
C ASN A 42 3.67 -8.43 -12.24
N THR A 43 3.34 -9.19 -13.28
CA THR A 43 4.01 -10.47 -13.59
C THR A 43 5.39 -10.29 -14.20
N LEU A 44 5.67 -9.15 -14.83
CA LEU A 44 6.97 -8.80 -15.38
C LEU A 44 7.29 -7.34 -15.08
N ILE A 45 8.11 -7.13 -14.06
CA ILE A 45 8.68 -5.84 -13.68
C ILE A 45 10.05 -5.73 -14.34
N TYR A 46 10.39 -4.56 -14.88
CA TYR A 46 11.63 -4.38 -15.61
C TYR A 46 12.21 -2.99 -15.43
N LYS A 47 13.51 -2.89 -15.69
CA LYS A 47 14.26 -1.65 -15.88
C LYS A 47 14.90 -1.65 -17.27
N LEU A 48 14.93 -0.47 -17.92
CA LEU A 48 15.51 -0.30 -19.24
C LEU A 48 16.60 0.78 -19.25
N LYS A 49 17.77 0.40 -19.73
CA LYS A 49 18.78 1.31 -20.28
C LYS A 49 18.68 1.27 -21.81
N PRO A 50 19.34 2.18 -22.56
CA PRO A 50 19.24 2.20 -24.01
C PRO A 50 19.51 0.84 -24.69
N GLN A 51 20.49 0.06 -24.24
CA GLN A 51 20.87 -1.23 -24.86
C GLN A 51 20.85 -2.39 -23.86
N GLU A 52 20.22 -2.22 -22.69
CA GLU A 52 20.22 -3.23 -21.65
C GLU A 52 18.86 -3.29 -20.94
N SER A 53 18.50 -4.46 -20.45
CA SER A 53 17.31 -4.65 -19.63
C SER A 53 17.61 -5.53 -18.42
N LEU A 54 16.98 -5.21 -17.30
CA LEU A 54 16.92 -6.08 -16.13
C LEU A 54 15.45 -6.43 -15.86
N LEU A 55 15.16 -7.72 -15.83
CA LEU A 55 13.81 -8.28 -15.81
C LEU A 55 13.60 -9.09 -14.54
N LEU A 56 12.50 -8.83 -13.85
CA LEU A 56 11.98 -9.61 -12.73
C LEU A 56 10.61 -10.18 -13.11
N ASN A 57 10.54 -11.50 -13.25
CA ASN A 57 9.31 -12.22 -13.51
C ASN A 57 8.84 -12.96 -12.26
N MET A 58 7.56 -12.78 -11.93
CA MET A 58 6.92 -13.41 -10.76
C MET A 58 5.45 -13.74 -11.09
N PRO A 59 4.80 -14.65 -10.34
CA PRO A 59 3.37 -14.86 -10.45
C PRO A 59 2.56 -13.60 -10.11
N ALA A 60 1.34 -13.50 -10.64
CA ALA A 60 0.42 -12.42 -10.29
C ALA A 60 0.09 -12.44 -8.78
N GLY A 61 -0.03 -11.25 -8.18
CA GLY A 61 -0.36 -11.08 -6.76
C GLY A 61 0.82 -11.28 -5.80
N MET A 62 2.06 -11.38 -6.30
CA MET A 62 3.26 -11.41 -5.44
C MET A 62 3.77 -10.01 -5.07
N ILE A 63 3.30 -8.97 -5.75
CA ILE A 63 3.36 -7.60 -5.25
C ILE A 63 2.10 -7.35 -4.43
N ILE A 64 2.26 -7.12 -3.13
CA ILE A 64 1.15 -6.93 -2.19
C ILE A 64 1.11 -5.46 -1.78
N ASP A 65 0.01 -4.79 -2.12
CA ASP A 65 -0.31 -3.40 -1.78
C ASP A 65 -0.71 -3.23 -0.29
N GLU A 66 0.17 -3.67 0.59
CA GLU A 66 0.06 -3.56 2.04
C GLU A 66 1.48 -3.42 2.62
N PRO A 67 1.71 -2.50 3.58
CA PRO A 67 3.04 -2.32 4.16
C PRO A 67 3.52 -3.60 4.84
N THR A 68 4.79 -3.93 4.68
CA THR A 68 5.41 -5.02 5.42
C THR A 68 5.75 -4.57 6.84
N PRO A 69 5.68 -5.43 7.87
CA PRO A 69 6.19 -5.08 9.20
C PRO A 69 7.69 -4.78 9.17
N ASP A 70 8.17 -4.01 10.14
CA ASP A 70 9.59 -3.67 10.28
C ASP A 70 10.48 -4.92 10.32
N ASN A 71 11.46 -4.99 9.41
CA ASN A 71 12.40 -6.11 9.26
C ASN A 71 11.74 -7.46 8.90
N ASP A 72 10.52 -7.45 8.32
CA ASP A 72 9.81 -8.65 7.89
C ASP A 72 9.38 -8.52 6.41
N PRO A 73 10.33 -8.52 5.45
CA PRO A 73 10.03 -8.41 4.03
C PRO A 73 9.34 -9.67 3.51
N LEU A 74 8.65 -9.55 2.37
CA LEU A 74 8.21 -10.72 1.60
C LEU A 74 9.42 -11.37 0.95
N ILE A 75 9.60 -12.68 1.12
CA ILE A 75 10.75 -13.42 0.60
C ILE A 75 10.30 -14.48 -0.40
N TYR A 76 10.80 -14.38 -1.63
CA TYR A 76 10.62 -15.38 -2.67
C TYR A 76 11.95 -16.00 -3.06
N THR A 77 11.95 -17.27 -3.46
CA THR A 77 13.17 -17.95 -3.91
C THR A 77 13.17 -18.03 -5.42
N ILE A 78 14.27 -17.60 -6.05
CA ILE A 78 14.50 -17.76 -7.48
C ILE A 78 14.57 -19.26 -7.78
N ASP A 79 13.65 -19.73 -8.61
CA ASP A 79 13.50 -21.14 -9.00
C ASP A 79 13.60 -21.36 -10.53
N ASN A 80 13.74 -20.27 -11.29
CA ASN A 80 13.77 -20.26 -12.76
C ASN A 80 12.51 -20.81 -13.46
N ASP A 81 11.42 -21.02 -12.71
CA ASP A 81 10.10 -21.38 -13.23
C ASP A 81 9.11 -20.23 -12.99
N LYS A 82 8.83 -19.94 -11.72
CA LYS A 82 7.90 -18.90 -11.30
C LYS A 82 8.59 -17.59 -11.00
N TYR A 83 9.77 -17.65 -10.39
CA TYR A 83 10.55 -16.49 -9.97
C TYR A 83 11.85 -16.47 -10.77
N ARG A 84 11.98 -15.48 -11.65
CA ARG A 84 13.11 -15.38 -12.59
C ARG A 84 13.65 -13.96 -12.60
N VAL A 85 14.97 -13.86 -12.55
CA VAL A 85 15.68 -12.59 -12.78
C VAL A 85 16.59 -12.78 -13.99
N VAL A 86 16.46 -11.88 -14.96
CA VAL A 86 17.19 -11.97 -16.23
C VAL A 86 17.74 -10.62 -16.61
N TYR A 87 19.05 -10.54 -16.85
CA TYR A 87 19.68 -9.41 -17.51
C TYR A 87 19.85 -9.72 -19.00
N ARG A 88 19.68 -8.71 -19.86
CA ARG A 88 19.97 -8.80 -21.30
C ARG A 88 20.67 -7.56 -21.80
N ALA A 89 21.62 -7.76 -22.71
CA ALA A 89 22.21 -6.72 -23.55
C ALA A 89 21.74 -6.87 -25.00
N TYR A 90 21.70 -5.77 -25.75
CA TYR A 90 21.13 -5.70 -27.09
C TYR A 90 22.06 -5.00 -28.09
N ASP A 91 22.00 -5.39 -29.37
CA ASP A 91 22.76 -4.76 -30.48
C ASP A 91 22.19 -3.39 -30.94
N GLY A 92 21.20 -2.87 -30.22
CA GLY A 92 20.52 -1.61 -30.54
C GLY A 92 19.57 -1.19 -29.42
N THR A 93 18.79 -0.13 -29.67
CA THR A 93 17.94 0.44 -28.63
C THR A 93 16.77 -0.48 -28.25
N VAL A 94 16.68 -0.86 -26.97
CA VAL A 94 15.57 -1.63 -26.41
C VAL A 94 14.50 -0.70 -25.83
N ALA A 95 13.23 -1.04 -26.06
CA ALA A 95 12.06 -0.32 -25.59
C ALA A 95 11.04 -1.29 -24.97
N LYS A 96 9.98 -0.74 -24.38
CA LYS A 96 8.90 -1.51 -23.73
C LYS A 96 8.32 -2.58 -24.66
N GLU A 97 8.13 -2.28 -25.93
CA GLU A 97 7.51 -3.17 -26.91
C GLU A 97 8.38 -4.41 -27.20
N ASN A 98 9.70 -4.31 -27.02
CA ASN A 98 10.63 -5.43 -27.14
C ASN A 98 10.48 -6.47 -26.03
N ILE A 99 9.98 -6.06 -24.86
CA ILE A 99 9.86 -6.91 -23.66
C ILE A 99 8.41 -7.30 -23.41
N CYS A 100 7.49 -6.35 -23.57
CA CYS A 100 6.08 -6.47 -23.19
C CYS A 100 5.14 -6.71 -24.39
N GLY A 101 5.66 -6.73 -25.63
CA GLY A 101 4.84 -6.93 -26.82
C GLY A 101 4.18 -8.31 -26.83
N ALA A 102 2.89 -8.38 -27.19
CA ALA A 102 2.23 -9.66 -27.43
C ALA A 102 2.92 -10.46 -28.55
N ILE A 103 3.49 -9.74 -29.52
CA ILE A 103 4.45 -10.24 -30.51
C ILE A 103 5.64 -9.28 -30.47
N PRO A 104 6.71 -9.60 -29.71
CA PRO A 104 7.88 -8.74 -29.65
C PRO A 104 8.52 -8.59 -31.04
N PRO A 105 8.94 -7.37 -31.43
CA PRO A 105 9.69 -7.18 -32.67
C PRO A 105 11.02 -7.93 -32.63
N LYS A 106 11.50 -8.36 -33.80
CA LYS A 106 12.75 -9.14 -33.94
C LYS A 106 14.01 -8.32 -33.61
N THR A 107 13.93 -6.99 -33.63
CA THR A 107 15.07 -6.07 -33.41
C THR A 107 14.80 -5.14 -32.22
N PRO A 108 15.82 -4.77 -31.43
CA PRO A 108 17.22 -5.21 -31.53
C PRO A 108 17.40 -6.68 -31.11
N ASN A 109 18.49 -7.31 -31.55
CA ASN A 109 18.82 -8.69 -31.16
C ASN A 109 19.47 -8.68 -29.77
N VAL A 110 19.19 -9.71 -28.99
CA VAL A 110 19.89 -9.96 -27.71
C VAL A 110 21.31 -10.43 -28.03
N THR A 111 22.31 -9.70 -27.54
CA THR A 111 23.73 -10.05 -27.69
C THR A 111 24.24 -10.86 -26.50
N GLU A 112 23.70 -10.60 -25.31
CA GLU A 112 23.97 -11.35 -24.09
C GLU A 112 22.72 -11.54 -23.25
N GLU A 113 22.61 -12.68 -22.58
CA GLU A 113 21.56 -12.99 -21.61
C GLU A 113 22.20 -13.64 -20.38
N TRP A 114 21.98 -13.04 -19.21
CA TRP A 114 22.42 -13.60 -17.94
C TRP A 114 21.20 -13.95 -17.10
N VAL A 115 21.01 -15.25 -16.85
CA VAL A 115 19.90 -15.76 -16.05
C VAL A 115 20.40 -15.99 -14.63
N ALA A 116 19.67 -15.50 -13.64
CA ALA A 116 19.96 -15.80 -12.24
C ALA A 116 19.78 -17.30 -11.96
N LEU A 117 20.74 -17.92 -11.29
CA LEU A 117 20.67 -19.30 -10.85
C LEU A 117 19.69 -19.47 -9.69
N GLN A 118 19.16 -20.68 -9.56
CA GLN A 118 18.25 -21.04 -8.48
C GLN A 118 18.90 -20.86 -7.10
N GLY A 119 18.09 -20.48 -6.11
CA GLY A 119 18.49 -20.40 -4.70
C GLY A 119 18.63 -18.99 -4.15
N GLY A 120 18.94 -18.00 -4.99
CA GLY A 120 18.90 -16.58 -4.63
C GLY A 120 17.51 -16.16 -4.15
N LYS A 121 17.44 -15.10 -3.34
CA LYS A 121 16.18 -14.59 -2.77
C LYS A 121 15.79 -13.26 -3.39
N ILE A 122 14.50 -13.04 -3.54
CA ILE A 122 13.89 -11.74 -3.83
C ILE A 122 13.23 -11.30 -2.52
N GLU A 123 13.73 -10.23 -1.93
CA GLU A 123 13.15 -9.58 -0.75
C GLU A 123 12.41 -8.32 -1.19
N ILE A 124 11.17 -8.17 -0.71
CA ILE A 124 10.33 -7.02 -1.02
C ILE A 124 9.84 -6.41 0.28
N THR A 125 10.27 -5.16 0.53
CA THR A 125 9.74 -4.31 1.60
C THR A 125 8.74 -3.34 1.00
N THR A 126 7.54 -3.27 1.58
CA THR A 126 6.48 -2.39 1.08
C THR A 126 6.19 -1.29 2.08
N ASP A 127 6.09 -0.05 1.60
CA ASP A 127 5.66 1.12 2.37
C ASP A 127 4.47 1.82 1.71
N ALA A 128 3.56 2.38 2.51
CA ALA A 128 2.48 3.20 2.00
C ALA A 128 2.99 4.57 1.54
N VAL A 129 2.61 4.98 0.34
CA VAL A 129 2.89 6.31 -0.19
C VAL A 129 1.71 7.21 0.11
N TYR A 130 1.95 8.26 0.91
CA TYR A 130 0.93 9.25 1.26
C TYR A 130 1.02 10.47 0.34
N LYS A 131 -0.15 11.07 0.10
CA LYS A 131 -0.25 12.36 -0.61
C LYS A 131 0.60 13.43 0.06
N SER A 132 1.38 14.14 -0.75
CA SER A 132 2.22 15.27 -0.33
C SER A 132 1.99 16.48 -1.24
N PRO A 133 1.75 17.70 -0.71
CA PRO A 133 1.59 17.99 0.73
C PRO A 133 0.32 17.36 1.31
N ALA A 134 0.33 17.11 2.62
CA ALA A 134 -0.83 16.57 3.32
C ALA A 134 -2.02 17.56 3.27
N PRO A 135 -3.28 17.05 3.25
CA PRO A 135 -4.47 17.87 3.40
C PRO A 135 -4.46 18.75 4.66
N THR A 136 -5.01 19.96 4.54
CA THR A 136 -4.94 21.00 5.59
C THR A 136 -5.80 20.74 6.82
N ASP A 137 -6.81 19.88 6.71
CA ASP A 137 -7.69 19.43 7.78
C ASP A 137 -7.11 18.23 8.57
N GLY A 138 -5.88 17.79 8.23
CA GLY A 138 -5.12 16.78 8.96
C GLY A 138 -5.44 15.33 8.62
N HIS A 139 -6.32 15.06 7.63
CA HIS A 139 -6.54 13.70 7.14
C HIS A 139 -5.35 13.23 6.29
N THR A 140 -5.21 11.91 6.12
CA THR A 140 -4.19 11.34 5.23
C THR A 140 -4.83 10.52 4.11
N GLU A 141 -4.17 10.53 2.95
CA GLU A 141 -4.60 9.82 1.75
C GLU A 141 -3.45 8.91 1.31
N ILE A 142 -3.68 7.59 1.30
CA ILE A 142 -2.76 6.63 0.64
C ILE A 142 -3.00 6.75 -0.87
N ILE A 143 -1.97 7.13 -1.62
CA ILE A 143 -2.02 7.29 -3.09
C ILE A 143 -1.35 6.13 -3.83
N GLY A 144 -0.60 5.29 -3.12
CA GLY A 144 0.12 4.16 -3.68
C GLY A 144 0.90 3.39 -2.64
N TYR A 145 1.69 2.42 -3.11
CA TYR A 145 2.67 1.69 -2.32
C TYR A 145 4.03 1.70 -3.04
N ASN A 146 5.09 1.83 -2.27
CA ASN A 146 6.46 1.67 -2.75
C ASN A 146 6.96 0.31 -2.34
N HIS A 147 7.38 -0.50 -3.31
CA HIS A 147 7.96 -1.81 -3.12
C HIS A 147 9.45 -1.70 -3.37
N ASN A 148 10.25 -1.70 -2.30
CA ASN A 148 11.70 -1.77 -2.39
C ASN A 148 12.11 -3.23 -2.61
N ILE A 149 12.70 -3.53 -3.76
CA ILE A 149 13.06 -4.89 -4.17
C ILE A 149 14.58 -5.05 -4.11
N ILE A 150 15.02 -6.06 -3.36
CA ILE A 150 16.42 -6.42 -3.19
C ILE A 150 16.59 -7.91 -3.51
N PHE A 151 17.61 -8.27 -4.28
CA PHE A 151 18.00 -9.67 -4.45
C PHE A 151 19.13 -10.02 -3.49
N LYS A 152 18.99 -11.12 -2.74
CA LYS A 152 20.02 -11.61 -1.82
C LYS A 152 20.64 -12.91 -2.33
N ASN A 153 21.96 -13.02 -2.20
CA ASN A 153 22.75 -14.17 -2.63
C ASN A 153 22.41 -14.59 -4.07
N ILE A 154 22.25 -13.61 -4.96
CA ILE A 154 21.91 -13.86 -6.36
C ILE A 154 23.18 -14.26 -7.11
N THR A 155 23.05 -15.22 -8.03
CA THR A 155 24.16 -15.63 -8.90
C THR A 155 23.72 -15.55 -10.34
N PHE A 156 24.26 -14.63 -11.13
CA PHE A 156 23.97 -14.54 -12.56
C PHE A 156 24.90 -15.47 -13.36
N GLN A 157 24.31 -16.32 -14.21
CA GLN A 157 25.08 -17.14 -15.14
C GLN A 157 25.49 -16.30 -16.35
N LYS A 158 26.75 -15.88 -16.40
CA LYS A 158 27.33 -15.16 -17.54
C LYS A 158 28.10 -16.11 -18.47
N PRO A 159 28.40 -15.71 -19.72
CA PRO A 159 29.27 -16.47 -20.62
C PRO A 159 30.68 -16.71 -20.05
N ALA A 160 31.26 -15.71 -19.40
CA ALA A 160 32.62 -15.79 -18.81
C ALA A 160 32.67 -16.58 -17.48
N GLY A 161 31.52 -16.90 -16.89
CA GLY A 161 31.41 -17.59 -15.61
C GLY A 161 30.30 -16.99 -14.72
N PRO A 162 29.93 -17.68 -13.62
CA PRO A 162 28.94 -17.15 -12.69
C PRO A 162 29.44 -15.88 -11.98
N GLN A 163 28.57 -14.89 -11.84
CA GLN A 163 28.78 -13.73 -10.97
C GLN A 163 27.87 -13.82 -9.76
N VAL A 164 28.46 -13.80 -8.57
CA VAL A 164 27.73 -13.87 -7.29
C VAL A 164 27.68 -12.49 -6.67
N GLU A 165 26.49 -12.10 -6.20
CA GLU A 165 26.26 -10.86 -5.46
C GLU A 165 25.51 -11.20 -4.18
N GLU A 166 26.09 -10.85 -3.03
CA GLU A 166 25.44 -11.05 -1.73
C GLU A 166 24.15 -10.22 -1.63
N GLU A 167 24.19 -9.02 -2.19
CA GLU A 167 23.06 -8.09 -2.27
C GLU A 167 23.09 -7.36 -3.61
N TYR A 168 21.96 -7.32 -4.29
CA TYR A 168 21.72 -6.51 -5.48
C TYR A 168 20.45 -5.70 -5.31
N ILE A 169 20.55 -4.38 -5.39
CA ILE A 169 19.40 -3.48 -5.24
C ILE A 169 18.69 -3.40 -6.59
N PHE A 170 17.60 -4.15 -6.76
CA PHE A 170 16.74 -3.95 -7.91
C PHE A 170 16.07 -2.58 -7.84
N GLY A 171 15.74 -2.09 -6.64
CA GLY A 171 15.24 -0.75 -6.39
C GLY A 171 13.72 -0.67 -6.27
N ASP A 172 13.20 0.55 -6.33
CA ASP A 172 11.81 0.85 -6.03
C ASP A 172 10.87 0.55 -7.21
N TYR A 173 9.73 -0.07 -6.90
CA TYR A 173 8.59 -0.25 -7.80
C TYR A 173 7.33 0.36 -7.16
N LEU A 174 6.70 1.31 -7.85
CA LEU A 174 5.54 2.03 -7.34
C LEU A 174 4.24 1.47 -7.93
N THR A 175 3.30 1.12 -7.06
CA THR A 175 1.89 0.89 -7.43
C THR A 175 1.03 2.06 -7.00
N ASN A 176 0.04 2.42 -7.82
CA ASN A 176 -0.89 3.51 -7.50
C ASN A 176 -2.23 2.94 -7.06
N VAL A 177 -2.85 3.57 -6.07
CA VAL A 177 -4.20 3.24 -5.61
C VAL A 177 -5.08 4.48 -5.59
N THR A 178 -6.39 4.29 -5.74
CA THR A 178 -7.34 5.37 -5.50
C THR A 178 -7.45 5.59 -3.98
N PRO A 179 -7.20 6.81 -3.48
CA PRO A 179 -7.31 7.10 -2.06
C PRO A 179 -8.72 6.82 -1.51
N VAL A 180 -8.75 6.31 -0.28
CA VAL A 180 -10.01 6.17 0.46
C VAL A 180 -10.42 7.54 0.98
N VAL A 181 -11.54 8.07 0.48
CA VAL A 181 -12.13 9.32 0.95
C VAL A 181 -13.46 9.05 1.64
N VAL A 182 -13.54 9.36 2.93
CA VAL A 182 -14.76 9.17 3.72
C VAL A 182 -15.69 10.35 3.52
N SER A 183 -16.84 10.09 2.89
CA SER A 183 -17.88 11.08 2.64
C SER A 183 -19.27 10.45 2.76
N PHE A 184 -20.28 11.27 3.01
CA PHE A 184 -21.65 10.82 3.26
C PHE A 184 -22.64 11.49 2.32
N LEU A 185 -23.76 10.82 2.04
CA LEU A 185 -24.86 11.41 1.26
C LEU A 185 -25.55 12.55 2.01
N GLU A 186 -25.65 12.42 3.33
CA GLU A 186 -26.22 13.43 4.24
C GLU A 186 -25.19 13.74 5.34
N PRO A 187 -24.18 14.58 5.07
CA PRO A 187 -23.05 14.79 5.98
C PRO A 187 -23.45 15.30 7.37
N ASP A 188 -24.55 16.07 7.44
CA ASP A 188 -25.05 16.62 8.71
C ASP A 188 -26.01 15.68 9.45
N ASN A 189 -26.46 14.57 8.85
CA ASN A 189 -27.49 13.70 9.43
C ASN A 189 -26.96 12.28 9.62
N ALA A 190 -26.55 11.98 10.86
CA ALA A 190 -26.24 10.62 11.27
C ALA A 190 -27.52 9.90 11.72
N LYS A 191 -27.45 8.57 11.73
CA LYS A 191 -28.56 7.68 12.09
C LYS A 191 -28.19 6.96 13.38
N TYR A 192 -29.19 6.69 14.22
CA TYR A 192 -29.00 6.01 15.49
C TYR A 192 -29.99 4.87 15.66
N CYS A 193 -29.46 3.67 15.88
CA CYS A 193 -30.23 2.46 16.15
C CYS A 193 -30.40 2.33 17.66
N LYS A 194 -31.46 2.94 18.20
CA LYS A 194 -31.70 3.05 19.65
C LYS A 194 -32.23 1.76 20.31
N ASP A 195 -32.95 0.94 19.54
CA ASP A 195 -33.78 -0.16 20.06
C ASP A 195 -33.04 -1.53 20.08
N PHE A 196 -31.71 -1.53 19.96
CA PHE A 196 -30.88 -2.74 19.89
C PHE A 196 -29.74 -2.70 20.90
N ASP A 197 -29.37 -3.87 21.45
CA ASP A 197 -28.30 -3.98 22.46
C ASP A 197 -26.93 -3.49 21.92
N ASN A 198 -26.66 -3.71 20.64
CA ASN A 198 -25.44 -3.28 19.96
C ASN A 198 -25.53 -1.85 19.40
N LYS A 199 -26.32 -0.97 20.03
CA LYS A 199 -26.58 0.45 19.71
C LYS A 199 -25.58 1.01 18.70
N LYS A 200 -26.06 1.45 17.54
CA LYS A 200 -25.19 1.91 16.44
C LYS A 200 -25.43 3.37 16.13
N VAL A 201 -24.37 4.14 15.96
CA VAL A 201 -24.43 5.47 15.33
C VAL A 201 -23.67 5.39 14.03
N TYR A 202 -24.29 5.81 12.92
CA TYR A 202 -23.64 5.67 11.62
C TYR A 202 -24.02 6.77 10.63
N ASN A 203 -23.17 6.93 9.63
CA ASN A 203 -23.48 7.68 8.41
C ASN A 203 -22.91 6.93 7.20
N ASN A 204 -23.47 7.19 6.03
CA ASN A 204 -23.18 6.42 4.83
C ASN A 204 -23.33 7.27 3.56
N ASN A 205 -22.66 6.85 2.49
CA ASN A 205 -23.01 7.21 1.13
C ASN A 205 -23.66 6.01 0.43
N THR A 206 -23.67 5.96 -0.90
CA THR A 206 -24.32 4.90 -1.67
C THR A 206 -23.64 3.54 -1.53
N SER A 207 -22.34 3.49 -1.25
CA SER A 207 -21.55 2.24 -1.27
C SER A 207 -20.53 2.11 -0.14
N ASN A 208 -20.56 3.03 0.84
CA ASN A 208 -19.66 3.03 1.99
C ASN A 208 -20.39 3.51 3.25
N SER A 209 -19.88 3.12 4.41
CA SER A 209 -20.41 3.54 5.71
C SER A 209 -19.33 3.72 6.75
N LEU A 210 -19.54 4.66 7.67
CA LEU A 210 -18.81 4.79 8.91
C LEU A 210 -19.78 4.50 10.06
N VAL A 211 -19.49 3.46 10.85
CA VAL A 211 -20.39 2.93 11.88
C VAL A 211 -19.63 2.84 13.19
N ILE A 212 -20.19 3.42 14.25
CA ILE A 212 -19.80 3.12 15.63
C ILE A 212 -20.78 2.07 16.14
N GLU A 213 -20.30 0.85 16.34
CA GLU A 213 -21.02 -0.26 16.94
C GLU A 213 -20.80 -0.29 18.46
N ASN A 214 -21.75 -0.90 19.20
CA ASN A 214 -21.74 -0.93 20.66
C ASN A 214 -21.55 0.46 21.29
N PHE A 215 -22.23 1.45 20.71
CA PHE A 215 -22.11 2.85 21.08
C PHE A 215 -22.54 3.08 22.53
N ASP A 216 -21.71 3.78 23.30
CA ASP A 216 -21.97 4.15 24.70
C ASP A 216 -23.00 5.28 24.80
N ALA A 217 -24.23 4.99 24.39
CA ALA A 217 -25.33 5.95 24.44
C ALA A 217 -25.66 6.39 25.87
N THR A 218 -25.41 5.54 26.87
CA THR A 218 -25.67 5.84 28.29
C THR A 218 -24.87 7.05 28.76
N ASN A 219 -23.62 7.17 28.32
CA ASN A 219 -22.78 8.31 28.67
C ASN A 219 -22.78 9.41 27.62
N LEU A 220 -22.89 9.08 26.34
CA LEU A 220 -22.72 10.04 25.25
C LEU A 220 -24.04 10.70 24.81
N PHE A 221 -25.16 9.97 24.81
CA PHE A 221 -26.49 10.46 24.41
C PHE A 221 -27.39 10.69 25.62
N LYS A 222 -26.92 11.50 26.58
CA LYS A 222 -27.77 11.92 27.70
C LYS A 222 -28.73 13.02 27.26
N SER A 223 -29.97 12.91 27.72
CA SER A 223 -31.07 13.86 27.49
C SER A 223 -30.91 15.12 28.32
N GLU A 224 -29.78 15.78 28.12
CA GLU A 224 -29.36 17.00 28.81
C GLU A 224 -28.43 17.77 27.88
N ALA A 225 -28.60 19.10 27.79
CA ALA A 225 -27.72 19.93 27.00
C ALA A 225 -26.30 19.96 27.61
N THR A 226 -25.27 19.92 26.77
CA THR A 226 -23.88 20.07 27.23
C THR A 226 -23.55 21.55 27.41
N PRO A 227 -22.77 21.95 28.43
CA PRO A 227 -22.24 23.30 28.52
C PRO A 227 -21.39 23.66 27.29
N VAL A 228 -21.31 24.96 26.99
CA VAL A 228 -20.53 25.48 25.85
C VAL A 228 -19.07 25.03 25.99
N GLY A 229 -18.53 24.41 24.93
CA GLY A 229 -17.15 23.92 24.89
C GLY A 229 -16.86 22.70 25.74
N GLN A 230 -17.88 22.06 26.33
CA GLN A 230 -17.74 20.87 27.17
C GLN A 230 -18.52 19.69 26.59
N PRO A 231 -18.12 19.15 25.42
CA PRO A 231 -18.75 17.96 24.88
C PRO A 231 -18.50 16.75 25.78
N ARG A 232 -19.43 15.79 25.75
CA ARG A 232 -19.20 14.47 26.35
C ARG A 232 -18.17 13.72 25.52
N LYS A 233 -17.26 13.00 26.18
CA LYS A 233 -16.16 12.31 25.51
C LYS A 233 -16.23 10.82 25.73
N GLY A 234 -16.06 10.07 24.66
CA GLY A 234 -15.81 8.64 24.66
C GLY A 234 -14.53 8.36 23.87
N LEU A 235 -14.02 7.14 23.99
CA LEU A 235 -12.90 6.66 23.17
C LEU A 235 -13.38 5.54 22.25
N ILE A 236 -12.83 5.50 21.04
CA ILE A 236 -12.89 4.33 20.19
C ILE A 236 -12.17 3.19 20.90
N ASN A 237 -12.77 2.01 20.91
CA ASN A 237 -12.13 0.82 21.45
C ASN A 237 -12.19 -0.30 20.41
N SER A 238 -11.04 -0.73 19.89
CA SER A 238 -10.98 -1.74 18.83
C SER A 238 -11.15 -3.18 19.35
N THR A 239 -10.97 -3.42 20.65
CA THR A 239 -10.92 -4.77 21.24
C THR A 239 -11.97 -5.04 22.32
N ALA A 240 -12.65 -4.01 22.82
CA ALA A 240 -13.74 -4.15 23.80
C ALA A 240 -15.12 -4.08 23.15
N THR A 241 -16.18 -4.31 23.92
CA THR A 241 -17.57 -4.28 23.47
C THR A 241 -18.20 -2.88 23.58
N THR A 242 -17.42 -1.81 23.39
CA THR A 242 -17.92 -0.43 23.48
C THR A 242 -17.25 0.45 22.41
N ASN A 243 -18.02 1.28 21.73
CA ASN A 243 -17.53 2.28 20.76
C ASN A 243 -16.58 1.72 19.69
N ASN A 244 -16.95 0.61 19.06
CA ASN A 244 -16.16 0.01 17.98
C ASN A 244 -16.39 0.76 16.68
N LEU A 245 -15.37 1.42 16.14
CA LEU A 245 -15.49 2.16 14.88
C LEU A 245 -15.10 1.29 13.68
N TYR A 246 -15.96 1.26 12.67
CA TYR A 246 -15.71 0.59 11.40
C TYR A 246 -16.04 1.49 10.22
N TYR A 247 -15.09 1.62 9.29
CA TYR A 247 -15.37 2.12 7.95
C TYR A 247 -15.42 0.94 6.97
N ARG A 248 -16.52 0.80 6.24
CA ARG A 248 -16.74 -0.33 5.34
C ARG A 248 -17.10 0.14 3.95
N THR A 249 -16.52 -0.51 2.95
CA THR A 249 -16.85 -0.35 1.53
C THR A 249 -17.60 -1.60 1.06
N TYR A 250 -18.49 -1.45 0.08
CA TYR A 250 -19.35 -2.54 -0.38
C TYR A 250 -19.17 -2.80 -1.87
N THR A 251 -19.35 -4.06 -2.30
CA THR A 251 -19.24 -4.45 -3.72
C THR A 251 -20.40 -3.93 -4.57
N THR A 252 -21.54 -3.64 -3.93
CA THR A 252 -22.72 -3.04 -4.54
C THR A 252 -23.31 -1.98 -3.60
N ASN A 253 -24.31 -1.24 -4.08
CA ASN A 253 -24.91 -0.17 -3.29
C ASN A 253 -25.61 -0.69 -2.03
N LEU A 254 -25.56 0.12 -0.96
CA LEU A 254 -26.34 -0.06 0.25
C LEU A 254 -27.84 0.10 -0.06
N PRO A 255 -28.73 -0.63 0.66
CA PRO A 255 -30.16 -0.51 0.48
C PRO A 255 -30.66 0.87 0.95
N THR A 256 -31.74 1.35 0.34
CA THR A 256 -32.43 2.58 0.75
C THR A 256 -33.83 2.21 1.27
N PRO A 257 -34.19 2.55 2.52
CA PRO A 257 -33.38 3.24 3.53
C PRO A 257 -32.33 2.31 4.18
N THR A 258 -31.18 2.88 4.59
CA THR A 258 -30.10 2.12 5.24
C THR A 258 -30.43 1.70 6.68
N THR A 259 -31.46 2.29 7.29
CA THR A 259 -31.91 1.94 8.65
C THR A 259 -32.26 0.46 8.77
N ASN A 260 -32.93 -0.11 7.77
CA ASN A 260 -33.30 -1.53 7.77
C ASN A 260 -32.09 -2.45 7.63
N TYR A 261 -30.93 -1.93 7.22
CA TYR A 261 -29.68 -2.68 7.13
C TYR A 261 -28.90 -2.65 8.44
N TYR A 262 -28.74 -1.47 9.05
CA TYR A 262 -27.95 -1.32 10.27
C TYR A 262 -28.73 -1.55 11.57
N CYS A 263 -30.00 -1.11 11.62
CA CYS A 263 -30.84 -1.17 12.82
C CYS A 263 -31.63 -2.48 12.89
N GLN A 264 -30.88 -3.56 13.09
CA GLN A 264 -31.38 -4.90 13.35
C GLN A 264 -30.35 -5.68 14.18
N GLU A 265 -30.78 -6.78 14.80
CA GLU A 265 -29.92 -7.62 15.66
C GLU A 265 -28.65 -8.08 14.94
N LYS A 266 -28.77 -8.50 13.68
CA LYS A 266 -27.66 -8.97 12.85
C LYS A 266 -27.60 -8.23 11.52
N THR A 267 -26.49 -7.55 11.26
CA THR A 267 -26.26 -6.89 9.96
C THR A 267 -26.33 -7.92 8.81
N PRO A 268 -27.09 -7.67 7.73
CA PRO A 268 -27.24 -8.61 6.62
C PRO A 268 -25.92 -8.80 5.88
N THR A 269 -25.77 -9.98 5.26
CA THR A 269 -24.58 -10.33 4.46
C THR A 269 -24.59 -9.73 3.05
N SER A 270 -25.70 -9.11 2.64
CA SER A 270 -25.85 -8.41 1.35
C SER A 270 -26.23 -6.94 1.60
N PRO A 271 -25.51 -5.95 1.01
CA PRO A 271 -24.39 -6.13 0.07
C PRO A 271 -23.13 -6.71 0.74
N ILE A 272 -22.28 -7.36 -0.07
CA ILE A 272 -21.03 -7.95 0.42
C ILE A 272 -20.06 -6.82 0.77
N VAL A 273 -19.48 -6.88 1.96
CA VAL A 273 -18.41 -5.98 2.39
C VAL A 273 -17.16 -6.29 1.56
N LYS A 274 -16.64 -5.28 0.86
CA LYS A 274 -15.39 -5.38 0.09
C LYS A 274 -14.19 -5.16 1.01
N ASP A 275 -14.16 -4.04 1.73
CA ASP A 275 -13.10 -3.70 2.67
C ASP A 275 -13.68 -3.32 4.04
N THR A 276 -12.98 -3.68 5.10
CA THR A 276 -13.23 -3.18 6.45
C THR A 276 -11.97 -2.52 6.99
N TRP A 277 -12.11 -1.26 7.38
CA TRP A 277 -11.12 -0.53 8.14
C TRP A 277 -11.62 -0.36 9.57
N VAL A 278 -10.79 -0.73 10.53
CA VAL A 278 -11.10 -0.70 11.95
C VAL A 278 -10.48 0.56 12.56
N GLY A 279 -11.24 1.30 13.35
CA GLY A 279 -10.69 2.44 14.10
C GLY A 279 -9.72 1.95 15.18
N GLN A 280 -8.51 2.52 15.19
CA GLN A 280 -7.54 2.24 16.26
C GLN A 280 -8.07 2.70 17.62
N ALA A 281 -7.68 2.00 18.68
CA ALA A 281 -8.06 2.35 20.04
C ALA A 281 -7.63 3.78 20.37
N GLY A 282 -8.55 4.55 20.96
CA GLY A 282 -8.29 5.92 21.36
C GLY A 282 -7.41 6.01 22.58
N VAL A 283 -6.65 7.11 22.66
CA VAL A 283 -5.86 7.51 23.82
C VAL A 283 -6.44 8.80 24.37
N THR A 284 -6.76 8.82 25.67
CA THR A 284 -7.38 9.97 26.34
C THR A 284 -6.67 11.28 26.02
N ASN A 285 -7.42 12.25 25.51
CA ASN A 285 -6.94 13.58 25.10
C ASN A 285 -5.89 13.61 23.97
N VAL A 286 -5.65 12.49 23.28
CA VAL A 286 -4.67 12.38 22.20
C VAL A 286 -5.33 11.98 20.88
N SER A 287 -5.94 10.81 20.81
CA SER A 287 -6.44 10.20 19.56
C SER A 287 -7.70 9.36 19.76
N GLY A 288 -8.42 9.10 18.67
CA GLY A 288 -9.56 8.18 18.69
C GLY A 288 -10.70 8.62 19.61
N ILE A 289 -10.96 9.93 19.70
CA ILE A 289 -11.94 10.50 20.64
C ILE A 289 -13.28 10.69 19.93
N ILE A 290 -14.37 10.30 20.59
CA ILE A 290 -15.74 10.59 20.19
C ILE A 290 -16.23 11.74 21.06
N GLU A 291 -16.52 12.89 20.45
CA GLU A 291 -17.11 14.04 21.12
C GLU A 291 -18.59 14.16 20.75
N VAL A 292 -19.44 14.29 21.77
CA VAL A 292 -20.87 14.54 21.61
C VAL A 292 -21.25 15.85 22.28
N THR A 293 -21.68 16.81 21.46
CA THR A 293 -22.30 18.06 21.93
C THR A 293 -23.80 17.90 21.84
N THR A 294 -24.53 18.23 22.91
CA THR A 294 -26.00 18.11 22.93
C THR A 294 -26.64 19.48 23.09
N THR A 295 -27.57 19.81 22.20
CA THR A 295 -28.49 20.94 22.34
C THR A 295 -29.91 20.42 22.55
N ASN A 296 -30.78 21.20 23.21
CA ASN A 296 -32.18 20.84 23.42
C ASN A 296 -33.13 21.99 23.09
N VAL A 297 -34.26 21.66 22.47
CA VAL A 297 -35.43 22.54 22.34
C VAL A 297 -36.68 21.69 22.60
N LEU A 298 -37.49 22.06 23.60
CA LEU A 298 -38.80 21.45 23.85
C LEU A 298 -38.78 19.90 23.81
N LYS A 299 -37.89 19.27 24.59
CA LYS A 299 -37.66 17.80 24.68
C LYS A 299 -37.03 17.13 23.45
N VAL A 300 -36.70 17.89 22.41
CA VAL A 300 -35.94 17.40 21.25
C VAL A 300 -34.46 17.64 21.53
N TYR A 301 -33.68 16.56 21.68
CA TYR A 301 -32.24 16.60 21.90
C TYR A 301 -31.52 16.32 20.59
N THR A 302 -30.66 17.24 20.17
CA THR A 302 -29.78 17.07 19.01
C THR A 302 -28.36 16.82 19.49
N HIS A 303 -27.81 15.66 19.13
CA HIS A 303 -26.48 15.20 19.46
C HIS A 303 -25.58 15.35 18.24
N LYS A 304 -24.66 16.31 18.25
CA LYS A 304 -23.61 16.45 17.24
C LYS A 304 -22.47 15.52 17.58
N VAL A 305 -22.21 14.52 16.73
CA VAL A 305 -21.15 13.52 16.93
C VAL A 305 -19.94 13.86 16.07
N VAL A 306 -18.81 14.14 16.73
CA VAL A 306 -17.53 14.48 16.09
C VAL A 306 -16.49 13.44 16.49
N LEU A 307 -15.76 12.95 15.51
CA LEU A 307 -14.62 12.05 15.67
C LEU A 307 -13.33 12.88 15.60
N LYS A 308 -12.45 12.74 16.60
CA LYS A 308 -11.25 13.57 16.73
C LYS A 308 -10.00 12.70 16.65
N ASN A 309 -9.07 13.09 15.77
CA ASN A 309 -7.78 12.41 15.58
C ASN A 309 -7.92 10.89 15.43
N VAL A 310 -8.81 10.47 14.53
CA VAL A 310 -9.11 9.04 14.29
C VAL A 310 -8.21 8.48 13.20
N THR A 311 -7.57 7.34 13.51
CA THR A 311 -6.87 6.50 12.54
C THR A 311 -7.71 5.26 12.24
N LEU A 312 -7.90 4.96 10.96
CA LEU A 312 -8.53 3.75 10.45
C LEU A 312 -7.44 2.82 9.90
N GLN A 313 -7.56 1.51 10.18
CA GLN A 313 -6.55 0.49 9.85
C GLN A 313 -7.16 -0.69 9.11
N LYS A 314 -6.48 -1.18 8.06
CA LYS A 314 -6.76 -2.44 7.36
C LYS A 314 -5.42 -3.13 7.10
N GLY A 315 -5.23 -4.32 7.67
CA GLY A 315 -3.91 -4.96 7.67
C GLY A 315 -2.88 -4.02 8.32
N ASN A 316 -1.73 -3.85 7.67
CA ASN A 316 -0.72 -2.87 8.09
C ASN A 316 -0.93 -1.44 7.51
N SER A 317 -1.91 -1.25 6.62
CA SER A 317 -2.23 0.07 6.07
C SER A 317 -3.06 0.88 7.05
N THR A 318 -2.74 2.17 7.17
CA THR A 318 -3.51 3.12 7.99
C THR A 318 -3.77 4.43 7.26
N PHE A 319 -4.91 5.06 7.53
CA PHE A 319 -5.14 6.45 7.14
C PHE A 319 -5.89 7.19 8.25
N LYS A 320 -5.74 8.52 8.28
CA LYS A 320 -6.41 9.38 9.26
C LYS A 320 -7.63 10.03 8.64
N LEU A 321 -8.71 10.12 9.42
CA LEU A 321 -9.77 11.09 9.16
C LEU A 321 -9.26 12.51 9.46
N ALA A 322 -10.04 13.52 9.05
CA ALA A 322 -9.76 14.90 9.45
C ALA A 322 -9.61 15.01 10.97
N THR A 323 -8.78 15.95 11.43
CA THR A 323 -8.53 16.20 12.86
C THR A 323 -9.85 16.37 13.64
N GLU A 324 -10.84 17.01 13.02
CA GLU A 324 -12.23 17.01 13.46
C GLU A 324 -13.12 16.51 12.31
N PHE A 325 -13.61 15.28 12.44
CA PHE A 325 -14.45 14.66 11.44
C PHE A 325 -15.90 14.56 11.94
N LEU A 326 -16.83 15.27 11.29
CA LEU A 326 -18.25 15.22 11.63
C LEU A 326 -18.85 13.89 11.14
N LEU A 327 -19.30 13.04 12.06
CA LEU A 327 -20.12 11.88 11.70
C LEU A 327 -21.54 12.30 11.32
N GLY A 328 -22.07 13.31 12.03
CA GLY A 328 -23.36 13.93 11.78
C GLY A 328 -24.09 14.27 13.07
N ASN A 329 -25.30 14.81 12.93
CA ASN A 329 -26.23 15.07 14.03
C ASN A 329 -27.23 13.92 14.15
N VAL A 330 -27.55 13.53 15.38
CA VAL A 330 -28.63 12.59 15.71
C VAL A 330 -29.66 13.32 16.56
N THR A 331 -30.93 13.23 16.17
CA THR A 331 -32.04 13.79 16.96
C THR A 331 -32.77 12.69 17.73
N VAL A 332 -32.93 12.88 19.03
CA VAL A 332 -33.70 12.01 19.93
C VAL A 332 -34.81 12.84 20.57
N VAL A 333 -36.02 12.31 20.55
CA VAL A 333 -37.19 12.94 21.19
C VAL A 333 -37.51 12.16 22.46
N GLU A 334 -37.50 12.85 23.59
CA GLU A 334 -37.96 12.29 24.87
C GLU A 334 -39.47 12.48 25.04
N PRO A 335 -40.18 11.51 25.64
CA PRO A 335 -41.61 11.58 25.91
C PRO A 335 -42.01 12.76 26.81
#